data_AF-A0A9E2XZA4-F1
#
_entry.id   AF-A0A9E2XZA4-F1
#
_cell.length_a   1.000
_cell.length_b   1.000
_cell.length_c   1.000
_cell.angle_alpha   90.00
_cell.angle_beta   90.00
_cell.angle_gamma   90.00
#
_symmetry.space_group_name_H-M   'P 1'
#
loop_
_entity.id
_entity.type
_entity.pdbx_description
1 polymer ?
#
loop_
_entity_poly.entity_id
_entity_poly.type
_entity_poly.pdbx_seq_one_letter_code
_entity_poly.pdbx_strand_id
1 'polypeptide(L)'
;MDVGGWLRNLGLGQYEALFRASDIDADILPELTEIDLEKLGVSLGHRKRLLRAISGLASAGPSGGSPLPNPPLPGRDPGITGEGRVGVEAERRQLTVMFCDLVGSTALSVRFDPEELREEIRAYQNAVSGVVARYDGFVAKYMGDGVLAYFGYPRAHEDDAERAVRAGL
;
A
#
# COMPACT_ATOMS: atom_id res chain seq x y z
N MET A 1 3.50 -26.19 -7.16
CA MET A 1 3.73 -25.16 -8.20
C MET A 1 5.22 -24.89 -8.23
N ASP A 2 5.86 -24.82 -9.39
CA ASP A 2 7.30 -24.52 -9.47
C ASP A 2 7.53 -23.01 -9.29
N VAL A 3 8.06 -22.61 -8.14
CA VAL A 3 8.39 -21.21 -7.81
C VAL A 3 9.42 -20.64 -8.78
N GLY A 4 10.38 -21.46 -9.23
CA GLY A 4 11.40 -21.04 -10.20
C GLY A 4 10.78 -20.68 -11.55
N GLY A 5 9.91 -21.54 -12.08
CA GLY A 5 9.15 -21.27 -13.29
C GLY A 5 8.25 -20.03 -13.20
N TRP A 6 7.60 -19.84 -12.05
CA TRP A 6 6.76 -18.67 -11.78
C TRP A 6 7.56 -17.36 -11.76
N LEU A 7 8.73 -17.36 -11.09
CA LEU A 7 9.63 -16.21 -11.06
C LEU A 7 10.17 -15.86 -12.45
N ARG A 8 10.53 -16.86 -13.26
CA ARG A 8 10.97 -16.64 -14.66
C ARG A 8 9.87 -15.99 -15.51
N ASN A 9 8.62 -16.43 -15.37
CA ASN A 9 7.48 -15.84 -16.08
C ASN A 9 7.21 -14.38 -15.69
N LEU A 10 7.54 -13.98 -14.46
CA LEU A 10 7.44 -12.59 -14.00
C LEU A 10 8.61 -11.69 -14.43
N GLY A 11 9.61 -12.26 -15.11
CA GLY A 11 10.88 -11.60 -15.43
C GLY A 11 11.79 -11.43 -14.22
N LEU A 12 11.60 -12.25 -13.18
CA LEU A 12 12.28 -12.21 -11.88
C LEU A 12 13.14 -13.46 -11.64
N GLY A 13 13.52 -14.18 -12.70
CA GLY A 13 14.29 -15.43 -12.62
C GLY A 13 15.63 -15.29 -11.87
N GLN A 14 16.19 -14.08 -11.80
CA GLN A 14 17.39 -13.78 -11.01
C GLN A 14 17.22 -14.00 -9.49
N TYR A 15 15.99 -14.01 -8.99
CA TYR A 15 15.69 -14.26 -7.57
C TYR A 15 15.42 -15.73 -7.25
N GLU A 16 15.43 -16.62 -8.26
CA GLU A 16 15.16 -18.05 -8.06
C GLU A 16 16.14 -18.71 -7.07
N ALA A 17 17.43 -18.43 -7.22
CA ALA A 17 18.45 -18.95 -6.32
C ALA A 17 18.27 -18.45 -4.88
N LEU A 18 17.79 -17.22 -4.74
CA LEU A 18 17.62 -16.54 -3.45
C LEU A 18 16.37 -17.03 -2.72
N PHE A 19 15.28 -17.26 -3.46
CA PHE A 19 14.06 -17.88 -2.94
C PHE A 19 14.31 -19.34 -2.54
N ARG A 20 15.05 -20.09 -3.36
CA ARG A 20 15.45 -21.48 -3.03
C ARG A 20 16.37 -21.55 -1.82
N ALA A 21 17.32 -20.63 -1.69
CA ALA A 21 18.22 -20.58 -0.54
C ALA A 21 17.51 -20.18 0.77
N SER A 22 16.31 -19.60 0.68
CA SER A 22 15.50 -19.17 1.81
C SER A 22 14.30 -20.10 2.06
N ASP A 23 14.29 -21.28 1.42
CA ASP A 23 13.20 -22.27 1.49
C ASP A 23 11.80 -21.69 1.23
N ILE A 24 11.71 -20.74 0.28
CA ILE A 24 10.44 -20.09 -0.09
C ILE A 24 9.74 -20.92 -1.16
N ASP A 25 8.82 -21.77 -0.71
CA ASP A 25 7.98 -22.61 -1.55
C ASP A 25 6.61 -21.97 -1.86
N ALA A 26 5.85 -22.62 -2.75
CA ALA A 26 4.59 -22.09 -3.28
C ALA A 26 3.48 -21.90 -2.23
N ASP A 27 3.56 -22.63 -1.13
CA ASP A 27 2.70 -22.53 0.06
C ASP A 27 3.04 -21.32 0.93
N ILE A 28 4.30 -20.87 0.94
CA ILE A 28 4.76 -19.70 1.71
C ILE A 28 4.58 -18.40 0.92
N LEU A 29 4.56 -18.47 -0.42
CA LEU A 29 4.35 -17.30 -1.28
C LEU A 29 3.19 -16.38 -0.85
N PRO A 30 1.98 -16.87 -0.47
CA PRO A 30 0.87 -16.04 0.00
C PRO A 30 1.10 -15.34 1.34
N GLU A 31 2.02 -15.85 2.15
CA GLU A 31 2.34 -15.33 3.48
C GLU A 31 3.46 -14.28 3.44
N LEU A 32 4.18 -14.18 2.32
CA LEU A 32 5.26 -13.21 2.16
C LEU A 32 4.75 -11.77 2.20
N THR A 33 5.37 -10.97 3.08
CA THR A 33 5.10 -9.53 3.18
C THR A 33 6.17 -8.70 2.47
N GLU A 34 5.90 -7.40 2.32
CA GLU A 34 6.87 -6.46 1.77
C GLU A 34 8.17 -6.39 2.58
N ILE A 35 8.07 -6.63 3.90
CA ILE A 35 9.21 -6.65 4.84
C ILE A 35 10.09 -7.87 4.58
N ASP A 36 9.49 -9.03 4.34
CA ASP A 36 10.23 -10.28 4.08
C ASP A 36 11.00 -10.18 2.77
N LEU A 37 10.37 -9.62 1.74
CA LEU A 37 11.04 -9.37 0.46
C LEU A 37 12.16 -8.31 0.57
N GLU A 38 12.05 -7.36 1.52
CA GLU A 38 13.11 -6.40 1.81
C GLU A 38 14.33 -7.08 2.45
N LYS A 39 14.10 -7.98 3.41
CA LYS A 39 15.17 -8.78 4.04
C LYS A 39 15.89 -9.69 3.04
N LEU A 40 15.16 -10.15 2.02
CA LEU A 40 15.70 -10.93 0.90
C LEU A 40 16.49 -10.07 -0.12
N GLY A 41 16.60 -8.76 0.09
CA GLY A 41 17.36 -7.86 -0.77
C GLY A 41 16.68 -7.57 -2.12
N VAL A 42 15.36 -7.76 -2.20
CA VAL A 42 14.59 -7.51 -3.42
C VAL A 42 14.37 -6.00 -3.58
N SER A 43 14.59 -5.46 -4.79
CA SER A 43 14.37 -4.03 -5.06
C SER A 43 12.89 -3.64 -4.93
N LEU A 44 12.60 -2.40 -4.55
CA LEU A 44 11.21 -1.93 -4.30
C LEU A 44 10.25 -2.23 -5.47
N GLY A 45 10.69 -2.03 -6.71
CA GLY A 45 9.88 -2.33 -7.90
C GLY A 45 9.58 -3.82 -8.09
N HIS A 46 10.56 -4.68 -7.79
CA HIS A 46 10.38 -6.13 -7.86
C HIS A 46 9.51 -6.65 -6.71
N ARG A 47 9.62 -6.04 -5.51
CA ARG A 47 8.74 -6.33 -4.36
C ARG A 47 7.28 -6.09 -4.69
N LYS A 48 6.95 -4.90 -5.23
CA LYS A 48 5.58 -4.58 -5.65
C LYS A 48 5.05 -5.52 -6.74
N ARG A 49 5.92 -5.95 -7.67
CA ARG A 49 5.56 -6.92 -8.72
C ARG A 49 5.26 -8.30 -8.16
N LEU A 50 6.07 -8.80 -7.21
CA LEU A 50 5.88 -10.08 -6.54
C LEU A 50 4.57 -10.11 -5.75
N LEU A 51 4.35 -9.12 -4.89
CA LEU A 51 3.13 -9.03 -4.07
C LEU A 51 1.87 -8.99 -4.94
N ARG A 52 1.87 -8.23 -6.04
CA ARG A 52 0.75 -8.19 -6.98
C ARG A 52 0.49 -9.56 -7.63
N ALA A 53 1.54 -10.30 -7.98
CA ALA A 53 1.42 -11.61 -8.59
C ALA A 53 0.94 -12.67 -7.57
N ILE A 54 1.39 -12.58 -6.32
CA ILE A 54 0.97 -13.43 -5.20
C ILE A 54 -0.53 -13.22 -4.89
N SER A 55 -1.01 -11.98 -4.87
CA SER A 55 -2.46 -11.71 -4.69
C SER A 55 -3.31 -12.30 -5.83
N GLY A 56 -2.77 -12.39 -7.05
CA GLY A 56 -3.41 -13.05 -8.18
C GLY A 56 -3.48 -14.58 -8.04
N LEU A 57 -2.49 -15.19 -7.40
CA LEU A 57 -2.44 -16.62 -7.08
C LEU A 57 -3.42 -17.00 -5.96
N ALA A 58 -3.50 -16.20 -4.90
CA ALA A 58 -4.45 -16.41 -3.79
C ALA A 58 -5.92 -16.31 -4.24
N SER A 59 -6.17 -15.58 -5.33
CA SER A 59 -7.49 -15.46 -5.96
C SER A 59 -7.85 -16.66 -6.85
N ALA A 60 -6.88 -17.52 -7.18
CA ALA A 60 -7.05 -18.74 -7.98
C ALA A 60 -7.07 -19.97 -7.05
N GLY A 61 -8.12 -20.09 -6.23
CA GLY A 61 -8.45 -21.35 -5.55
C GLY A 61 -8.86 -22.45 -6.55
N PRO A 62 -8.81 -23.74 -6.17
CA PRO A 62 -8.85 -24.85 -7.11
C PRO A 62 -10.27 -25.12 -7.60
N SER A 63 -10.62 -24.61 -8.77
CA SER A 63 -11.76 -25.08 -9.54
C SER A 63 -11.29 -25.53 -10.92
N GLY A 64 -11.15 -26.86 -11.05
CA GLY A 64 -11.00 -27.50 -12.34
C GLY A 64 -12.24 -27.27 -13.21
N GLY A 65 -12.02 -26.94 -14.48
CA GLY A 65 -13.06 -26.84 -15.49
C GLY A 65 -12.55 -26.13 -16.73
N SER A 66 -12.35 -26.87 -17.82
CA SER A 66 -11.91 -26.41 -19.13
C SER A 66 -12.67 -25.20 -19.68
N PRO A 67 -12.05 -24.36 -20.53
CA PRO A 67 -12.76 -23.29 -21.21
C PRO A 67 -13.61 -23.86 -22.36
N LEU A 68 -14.91 -23.61 -22.34
CA LEU A 68 -15.76 -23.71 -23.54
C LEU A 68 -15.99 -22.31 -24.14
N PRO A 69 -16.19 -22.20 -25.46
CA PRO A 69 -16.24 -20.92 -26.16
C PRO A 69 -17.60 -20.24 -25.99
N ASN A 70 -17.58 -18.92 -25.81
CA ASN A 70 -18.77 -18.07 -25.78
C ASN A 70 -19.58 -18.18 -27.09
N PRO A 71 -20.91 -18.36 -27.03
CA PRO A 71 -21.79 -17.98 -28.12
C PRO A 71 -22.09 -16.46 -28.06
N PRO A 72 -22.24 -15.76 -29.20
CA PRO A 72 -22.64 -14.36 -29.21
C PRO A 72 -24.15 -14.24 -29.01
N LEU A 73 -24.59 -13.45 -28.03
CA LEU A 73 -25.98 -13.00 -27.92
C LEU A 73 -26.14 -11.62 -28.57
N PRO A 74 -27.20 -11.39 -29.37
CA PRO A 74 -27.48 -10.10 -29.97
C PRO A 74 -28.42 -9.24 -29.10
N GLY A 75 -28.06 -7.97 -28.93
CA GLY A 75 -29.03 -6.86 -28.86
C GLY A 75 -29.48 -6.34 -27.49
N ARG A 76 -29.04 -5.09 -27.21
CA ARG A 76 -29.84 -3.90 -26.81
C ARG A 76 -30.36 -3.85 -25.35
N ASP A 77 -29.68 -3.14 -24.44
CA ASP A 77 -29.84 -1.70 -24.02
C ASP A 77 -30.79 -1.54 -22.79
N PRO A 78 -30.75 -0.43 -22.01
CA PRO A 78 -29.75 -0.11 -21.00
C PRO A 78 -30.43 0.16 -19.63
N GLY A 79 -29.94 -0.42 -18.54
CA GLY A 79 -30.58 -0.19 -17.24
C GLY A 79 -29.71 -0.56 -16.06
N ILE A 80 -29.16 0.49 -15.44
CA ILE A 80 -28.94 0.63 -13.98
C ILE A 80 -28.30 -0.58 -13.29
N THR A 81 -26.96 -0.57 -13.18
CA THR A 81 -26.20 -0.41 -11.93
C THR A 81 -24.72 -0.55 -12.25
N GLY A 82 -24.09 0.58 -12.61
CA GLY A 82 -22.64 0.69 -12.57
C GLY A 82 -22.17 0.74 -11.13
N GLU A 83 -22.13 -0.40 -10.43
CA GLU A 83 -21.16 -0.57 -9.36
C GLU A 83 -19.80 -0.61 -10.02
N GLY A 84 -19.30 0.59 -10.32
CA GLY A 84 -17.94 0.83 -10.72
C GLY A 84 -17.08 0.17 -9.65
N ARG A 85 -16.40 -0.91 -10.05
CA ARG A 85 -15.09 -1.20 -9.48
C ARG A 85 -14.33 0.10 -9.69
N VAL A 86 -14.27 0.95 -8.66
CA VAL A 86 -13.39 2.11 -8.62
C VAL A 86 -12.00 1.49 -8.57
N GLY A 87 -11.52 1.09 -9.75
CA GLY A 87 -10.12 0.89 -9.96
C GLY A 87 -9.49 2.19 -9.51
N VAL A 88 -8.54 2.11 -8.57
CA VAL A 88 -7.62 3.19 -8.32
C VAL A 88 -6.84 3.37 -9.63
N GLU A 89 -7.41 4.13 -10.55
CA GLU A 89 -6.72 4.57 -11.75
C GLU A 89 -5.58 5.45 -11.27
N ALA A 90 -4.37 5.13 -11.75
CA ALA A 90 -3.21 5.92 -11.43
C ALA A 90 -3.40 7.31 -12.05
N GLU A 91 -3.61 8.32 -11.21
CA GLU A 91 -3.70 9.71 -11.64
C GLU A 91 -2.40 10.47 -11.37
N ARG A 92 -2.07 11.39 -12.28
CA ARG A 92 -1.02 12.39 -12.06
C ARG A 92 -1.70 13.70 -11.68
N ARG A 93 -1.50 14.14 -10.44
CA ARG A 93 -2.06 15.39 -9.91
C ARG A 93 -1.00 16.16 -9.11
N GLN A 94 -1.13 17.49 -9.08
CA GLN A 94 -0.41 18.33 -8.16
C GLN A 94 -1.02 18.22 -6.76
N LEU A 95 -0.18 17.95 -5.75
CA LEU A 95 -0.56 17.85 -4.35
C LEU A 95 0.38 18.68 -3.51
N THR A 96 -0.12 19.19 -2.39
CA THR A 96 0.75 19.70 -1.33
C THR A 96 0.93 18.60 -0.28
N VAL A 97 2.19 18.30 0.03
CA VAL A 97 2.54 17.25 0.99
C VAL A 97 3.15 17.88 2.23
N MET A 98 2.61 17.56 3.39
CA MET A 98 3.14 17.95 4.68
C MET A 98 3.67 16.72 5.41
N PHE A 99 4.86 16.83 5.98
CA PHE A 99 5.44 15.84 6.88
C PHE A 99 5.76 16.51 8.21
N CYS A 100 5.30 15.95 9.32
CA CYS A 100 5.62 16.41 10.66
C CYS A 100 6.11 15.24 11.52
N ASP A 101 7.04 15.53 12.42
CA ASP A 101 7.74 14.53 13.22
C ASP A 101 7.97 15.02 14.64
N LEU A 102 8.02 14.10 15.60
CA LEU A 102 8.19 14.45 17.00
C LEU A 102 9.68 14.60 17.33
N VAL A 103 10.12 15.83 17.58
CA VAL A 103 11.52 16.09 17.91
C VAL A 103 11.93 15.37 19.21
N GLY A 104 13.00 14.59 19.14
CA GLY A 104 13.58 13.91 20.30
C GLY A 104 12.89 12.60 20.68
N SER A 105 12.00 12.07 19.83
CA SER A 105 11.31 10.78 20.04
C SER A 105 12.26 9.61 20.27
N THR A 106 13.42 9.57 19.61
CA THR A 106 14.43 8.52 19.81
C THR A 106 15.04 8.56 21.21
N ALA A 107 15.19 9.74 21.80
CA ALA A 107 15.67 9.86 23.17
C ALA A 107 14.57 9.55 24.20
N LEU A 108 13.30 9.74 23.83
CA LEU A 108 12.15 9.31 24.63
C LEU A 108 12.02 7.79 24.60
N SER A 109 12.23 7.13 23.45
CA SER A 109 12.09 5.67 23.32
C SER A 109 13.09 4.87 24.13
N VAL A 110 14.23 5.46 24.49
CA VAL A 110 15.23 4.84 25.38
C VAL A 110 14.85 4.97 26.86
N ARG A 111 14.03 5.96 27.22
CA ARG A 111 13.70 6.29 28.62
C ARG A 111 12.34 5.77 29.06
N PHE A 112 11.39 5.69 28.14
CA PHE A 112 10.03 5.23 28.38
C PHE A 112 9.92 3.73 28.17
N ASP A 113 9.00 3.10 28.91
CA ASP A 113 8.55 1.77 28.55
C ASP A 113 7.85 1.81 27.17
N PRO A 114 8.00 0.77 26.33
CA PRO A 114 7.35 0.72 25.03
C PRO A 114 5.83 0.94 25.05
N GLU A 115 5.13 0.52 26.11
CA GLU A 115 3.69 0.74 26.23
C GLU A 115 3.36 2.22 26.43
N GLU A 116 4.07 2.89 27.34
CA GLU A 116 3.91 4.33 27.62
C GLU A 116 4.29 5.18 26.39
N LEU A 117 5.42 4.87 25.75
CA LEU A 117 5.86 5.56 24.53
C LEU A 117 4.79 5.47 23.43
N ARG A 118 4.15 4.31 23.28
CA ARG A 118 3.10 4.09 22.28
C ARG A 118 1.86 4.92 22.57
N GLU A 119 1.50 5.11 23.84
CA GLU A 119 0.39 5.98 24.22
C GLU A 119 0.68 7.44 23.91
N GLU A 120 1.89 7.92 24.21
CA GLU A 120 2.33 9.28 23.89
C GLU A 120 2.35 9.55 22.37
N ILE A 121 2.93 8.63 21.60
CA ILE A 121 2.95 8.72 20.13
C ILE A 121 1.52 8.75 19.58
N ARG A 122 0.62 7.91 20.12
CA ARG A 122 -0.78 7.89 19.69
C ARG A 122 -1.49 9.21 20.01
N ALA A 123 -1.25 9.79 21.18
CA ALA A 123 -1.83 11.08 21.56
C ALA A 123 -1.36 12.19 20.62
N TYR A 124 -0.05 12.24 20.31
CA TYR A 124 0.52 13.15 19.33
C TYR A 124 -0.10 12.96 17.93
N GLN A 125 -0.13 11.72 17.43
CA GLN A 125 -0.71 11.40 16.12
C GLN A 125 -2.19 11.81 16.03
N ASN A 126 -2.98 11.56 17.08
CA ASN A 126 -4.38 11.97 17.14
C ASN A 126 -4.55 13.49 17.08
N ALA A 127 -3.68 14.24 17.78
CA ALA A 127 -3.70 15.70 17.75
C ALA A 127 -3.38 16.23 16.34
N VAL A 128 -2.33 15.72 15.71
CA VAL A 128 -1.96 16.06 14.33
C VAL A 128 -3.09 15.73 13.36
N SER A 129 -3.64 14.52 13.42
CA SER A 129 -4.73 14.09 12.54
C SER A 129 -5.98 14.94 12.69
N GLY A 130 -6.30 15.39 13.92
CA GLY A 130 -7.39 16.32 14.17
C GLY A 130 -7.18 17.69 13.51
N VAL A 131 -5.95 18.22 13.55
CA VAL A 131 -5.60 19.49 12.89
C VAL A 131 -5.62 19.33 11.36
N VAL A 132 -4.99 18.29 10.83
CA VAL A 132 -4.98 17.99 9.39
C VAL A 132 -6.40 17.88 8.84
N ALA A 133 -7.27 17.12 9.52
CA ALA A 133 -8.66 16.96 9.11
C ALA A 133 -9.45 18.28 9.16
N ARG A 134 -9.17 19.17 10.12
CA ARG A 134 -9.81 20.49 10.22
C ARG A 134 -9.54 21.38 9.00
N TYR A 135 -8.38 21.22 8.36
CA TYR A 135 -8.00 21.98 7.16
C TYR A 135 -8.27 21.20 5.85
N ASP A 136 -9.13 20.17 5.89
CA ASP A 136 -9.45 19.27 4.78
C ASP A 136 -8.22 18.53 4.19
N GLY A 137 -7.19 18.33 5.00
CA GLY A 137 -6.07 17.46 4.67
C GLY A 137 -6.39 15.99 4.92
N PHE A 138 -5.66 15.11 4.24
CA PHE A 138 -5.77 13.67 4.34
C PHE A 138 -4.49 13.06 4.92
N VAL A 139 -4.59 12.35 6.04
CA VAL A 139 -3.45 11.62 6.60
C VAL A 139 -3.19 10.37 5.77
N ALA A 140 -2.10 10.38 5.02
CA ALA A 140 -1.74 9.31 4.10
C ALA A 140 -1.03 8.15 4.79
N LYS A 141 -0.16 8.45 5.75
CA LYS A 141 0.65 7.42 6.43
C LYS A 141 1.19 7.91 7.77
N TYR A 142 1.25 7.00 8.73
CA TYR A 142 2.05 7.14 9.96
C TYR A 142 3.38 6.39 9.80
N MET A 143 4.47 7.01 10.22
CA MET A 143 5.84 6.51 10.06
C MET A 143 6.60 6.63 11.38
N GLY A 144 6.37 5.67 12.28
CA GLY A 144 6.87 5.80 13.66
C GLY A 144 6.13 6.93 14.36
N ASP A 145 6.86 7.97 14.72
CA ASP A 145 6.37 9.24 15.25
C ASP A 145 6.09 10.30 14.16
N GLY A 146 6.42 10.00 12.90
CA GLY A 146 6.14 10.88 11.77
C GLY A 146 4.70 10.74 11.25
N VAL A 147 4.13 11.84 10.75
CA VAL A 147 2.83 11.87 10.07
C VAL A 147 3.00 12.50 8.68
N LEU A 148 2.53 11.79 7.65
CA LEU A 148 2.49 12.26 6.27
C LEU A 148 1.06 12.62 5.90
N ALA A 149 0.83 13.88 5.51
CA ALA A 149 -0.47 14.40 5.13
C ALA A 149 -0.46 14.97 3.71
N TYR A 150 -1.55 14.76 2.99
CA TYR A 150 -1.79 15.29 1.65
C TYR A 150 -2.89 16.34 1.70
N PHE A 151 -2.67 17.47 1.04
CA PHE A 151 -3.69 18.46 0.73
C PHE A 151 -3.89 18.45 -0.79
N GLY A 152 -5.14 18.40 -1.20
CA GLY A 152 -5.57 18.18 -2.59
C GLY A 152 -5.96 16.75 -2.95
N TYR A 153 -6.03 15.87 -1.94
CA TYR A 153 -6.49 14.50 -2.03
C TYR A 153 -7.49 14.18 -0.91
N PRO A 154 -8.60 13.47 -1.17
CA PRO A 154 -9.06 12.99 -2.48
C PRO A 154 -9.68 14.11 -3.36
N ARG A 155 -10.03 15.24 -2.75
CA ARG A 155 -10.56 16.43 -3.43
C ARG A 155 -9.52 17.55 -3.44
N ALA A 156 -9.39 18.22 -4.58
CA ALA A 156 -8.47 19.33 -4.78
C ALA A 156 -9.14 20.68 -4.52
N HIS A 157 -8.37 21.61 -3.95
CA HIS A 157 -8.76 23.00 -3.73
C HIS A 157 -7.66 23.94 -4.26
N GLU A 158 -8.04 25.15 -4.66
CA GLU A 158 -7.06 26.14 -5.14
C GLU A 158 -6.10 26.60 -4.03
N ASP A 159 -6.54 26.49 -2.77
CA ASP A 159 -5.83 26.93 -1.56
C ASP A 159 -5.16 25.78 -0.78
N ASP A 160 -4.98 24.60 -1.37
CA ASP A 160 -4.38 23.42 -0.70
C ASP A 160 -3.01 23.71 -0.08
N ALA A 161 -2.20 24.56 -0.71
CA ALA A 161 -0.90 24.98 -0.16
C ALA A 161 -1.05 25.85 1.10
N GLU A 162 -2.00 26.79 1.09
CA GLU A 162 -2.29 27.65 2.24
C GLU A 162 -2.88 26.84 3.40
N ARG A 163 -3.79 25.90 3.10
CA ARG A 163 -4.36 24.97 4.08
C ARG A 163 -3.29 24.13 4.76
N ALA A 164 -2.32 23.63 4.01
CA ALA A 164 -1.18 22.89 4.56
C ALA A 164 -0.36 23.75 5.52
N VAL A 165 -0.06 25.00 5.14
CA VAL A 165 0.67 25.93 6.02
C VAL A 165 -0.15 26.24 7.29
N ARG A 166 -1.45 26.53 7.16
CA ARG A 166 -2.32 26.80 8.31
C ARG A 166 -2.46 25.61 9.25
N ALA A 167 -2.39 24.39 8.74
CA ALA A 167 -2.37 23.17 9.55
C ALA A 167 -1.05 22.96 10.32
N GLY A 168 0.05 23.57 9.85
CA GLY A 168 1.37 23.47 10.48
C GLY A 168 1.73 24.60 11.44
N LEU A 169 0.85 25.59 11.63
CA LEU A 169 1.02 26.72 12.57
C LEU A 169 0.39 26.42 13.93
#